data_AF-A0A397LKI1-F1
#
_entry.id   AF-A0A397LKI1-F1
#
_cell.length_a   1.000
_cell.length_b   1.000
_cell.length_c   1.000
_cell.angle_alpha   90.00
_cell.angle_beta   90.00
_cell.angle_gamma   90.00
#
_symmetry.space_group_name_H-M   'P 1'
#
loop_
_entity.id
_entity.type
_entity.pdbx_description
1 polymer ?
#
loop_
_entity_poly.entity_id
_entity_poly.type
_entity_poly.pdbx_seq_one_letter_code
_entity_poly.pdbx_strand_id
1 'polypeptide(L)'
;MKRITLTLCLSVVLLTQNGHAQATSQKPTETANAKPLRFVMHIGMTNLPGDKSNSNCYSNLMDRTAPTGWGDKGFARPGLMDEARAILEELKPKFIAACEKSGRKITHINNFSYTWNRYEGDEAQLLNTKARVPEDVTVKLD
;
A
#
# COMPACT_ATOMS: atom_id res chain seq x y z
N MET A 1 36.60 46.55 40.32
CA MET A 1 35.84 46.99 41.51
C MET A 1 34.76 45.96 41.82
N LYS A 2 34.67 45.55 43.10
CA LYS A 2 33.55 44.96 43.87
C LYS A 2 32.64 43.87 43.25
N ARG A 3 32.68 42.69 43.88
CA ARG A 3 31.68 41.61 43.87
C ARG A 3 30.34 42.10 44.46
N ILE A 4 29.20 41.64 43.95
CA ILE A 4 28.00 41.32 44.75
C ILE A 4 27.29 40.12 44.12
N THR A 5 27.21 39.03 44.89
CA THR A 5 26.30 37.89 44.71
C THR A 5 24.99 38.24 45.42
N LEU A 6 23.83 38.03 44.79
CA LEU A 6 22.56 37.93 45.52
C LEU A 6 21.67 36.82 44.94
N THR A 7 21.25 35.97 45.86
CA THR A 7 20.40 34.79 45.70
C THR A 7 18.94 35.15 46.00
N LEU A 8 18.03 34.29 45.55
CA LEU A 8 16.60 34.14 45.90
C LEU A 8 15.60 35.13 45.27
N CYS A 9 14.62 34.60 44.53
CA CYS A 9 13.40 34.11 45.16
C CYS A 9 12.49 33.34 44.18
N LEU A 10 11.97 32.24 44.71
CA LEU A 10 10.93 31.36 44.22
C LEU A 10 9.61 32.14 44.01
N SER A 11 8.91 31.92 42.89
CA SER A 11 7.46 32.17 42.78
C SER A 11 6.87 31.32 41.66
N VAL A 12 6.45 30.11 42.05
CA VAL A 12 5.46 29.33 41.31
C VAL A 12 4.12 30.01 41.53
N VAL A 13 3.49 30.50 40.47
CA VAL A 13 2.09 30.93 40.49
C VAL A 13 1.32 30.00 39.57
N LEU A 14 0.62 29.04 40.17
CA LEU A 14 -0.53 28.37 39.54
C LEU A 14 -1.71 29.34 39.60
N LEU A 15 -2.33 29.65 38.46
CA LEU A 15 -3.74 30.03 38.39
C LEU A 15 -4.41 29.40 37.15
N THR A 16 -5.18 28.35 37.47
CA THR A 16 -6.57 28.07 37.06
C THR A 16 -6.99 28.16 35.58
N GLN A 17 -7.44 26.99 35.11
CA GLN A 17 -8.17 26.66 33.89
C GLN A 17 -9.47 27.46 33.71
N ASN A 18 -9.89 27.67 32.45
CA ASN A 18 -11.24 27.31 31.98
C ASN A 18 -11.41 27.40 30.44
N GLY A 19 -11.67 26.24 29.83
CA GLY A 19 -12.52 25.94 28.65
C GLY A 19 -12.25 26.66 27.31
N HIS A 20 -12.24 26.04 26.14
CA HIS A 20 -12.80 24.77 25.69
C HIS A 20 -11.88 24.22 24.59
N ALA A 21 -11.02 23.26 24.92
CA ALA A 21 -10.47 22.36 23.91
C ALA A 21 -11.24 21.05 24.08
N GLN A 22 -12.22 20.80 23.21
CA GLN A 22 -12.76 19.47 23.00
C GLN A 22 -11.63 18.61 22.43
N ALA A 23 -10.78 18.11 23.32
CA ALA A 23 -10.05 16.90 23.09
C ALA A 23 -11.09 15.80 23.03
N THR A 24 -11.62 15.53 21.83
CA THR A 24 -12.18 14.23 21.54
C THR A 24 -11.05 13.25 21.77
N SER A 25 -11.07 12.60 22.93
CA SER A 25 -10.37 11.34 23.15
C SER A 25 -10.95 10.35 22.15
N GLN A 26 -10.44 10.38 20.91
CA GLN A 26 -10.47 9.23 20.05
C GLN A 26 -9.51 8.22 20.68
N LYS A 27 -10.07 7.47 21.64
CA LYS A 27 -9.65 6.09 21.87
C LYS A 27 -9.46 5.48 20.48
N PRO A 28 -8.32 4.86 20.15
CA PRO A 28 -8.23 4.06 18.95
C PRO A 28 -9.33 3.01 19.09
N THR A 29 -10.44 3.21 18.39
CA THR A 29 -11.40 2.15 18.18
C THR A 29 -10.63 1.19 17.30
N GLU A 30 -10.04 0.19 17.94
CA GLU A 30 -9.55 -1.04 17.34
C GLU A 30 -10.56 -1.44 16.28
N THR A 31 -10.23 -1.12 15.04
CA THR A 31 -11.07 -1.36 13.88
C THR A 31 -11.22 -2.86 13.78
N ALA A 32 -12.45 -3.34 13.91
CA ALA A 32 -12.80 -4.74 13.71
C ALA A 32 -12.10 -5.27 12.46
N ASN A 33 -11.12 -6.15 12.62
CA ASN A 33 -10.56 -7.06 11.60
C ASN A 33 -10.53 -6.52 10.15
N ALA A 34 -10.08 -5.28 9.92
CA ALA A 34 -9.99 -4.76 8.56
C ALA A 34 -8.88 -5.51 7.82
N LYS A 35 -9.26 -6.46 6.95
CA LYS A 35 -8.29 -7.22 6.16
C LYS A 35 -7.55 -6.26 5.23
N PRO A 36 -6.23 -6.42 5.03
CA PRO A 36 -5.48 -5.59 4.11
C PRO A 36 -5.96 -5.81 2.67
N LEU A 37 -5.79 -4.79 1.83
CA LEU A 37 -5.91 -4.92 0.39
C LEU A 37 -4.62 -5.53 -0.11
N ARG A 38 -4.69 -6.77 -0.58
CA ARG A 38 -3.53 -7.53 -1.03
C ARG A 38 -3.59 -7.74 -2.53
N PHE A 39 -2.49 -7.53 -3.23
CA PHE A 39 -2.46 -7.66 -4.69
C PHE A 39 -1.08 -7.97 -5.25
N VAL A 40 -1.08 -8.53 -6.47
CA VAL A 40 0.09 -8.70 -7.34
C VAL A 40 -0.24 -8.05 -8.68
N MET A 41 0.56 -7.09 -9.10
CA MET A 41 0.49 -6.50 -10.44
C MET A 41 1.26 -7.35 -11.43
N HIS A 42 0.76 -7.45 -12.66
CA HIS A 42 1.44 -8.15 -13.73
C HIS A 42 1.21 -7.49 -15.10
N ILE A 43 2.19 -7.64 -15.99
CA ILE A 43 2.12 -7.11 -17.36
C ILE A 43 2.95 -7.98 -18.30
N GLY A 44 2.47 -8.14 -19.53
CA GLY A 44 3.20 -8.84 -20.58
C GLY A 44 4.45 -8.07 -21.03
N MET A 45 5.52 -8.81 -21.29
CA MET A 45 6.80 -8.29 -21.76
C MET A 45 7.11 -8.82 -23.17
N THR A 46 8.01 -8.15 -23.88
CA THR A 46 8.52 -8.61 -25.17
C THR A 46 9.48 -9.78 -24.96
N ASN A 47 9.32 -10.82 -25.79
CA ASN A 47 10.26 -11.93 -25.83
C ASN A 47 11.57 -11.50 -26.49
N LEU A 48 12.69 -12.01 -25.98
CA LEU A 48 14.02 -11.84 -26.53
C LEU A 48 14.37 -13.02 -27.44
N PRO A 49 15.37 -12.87 -28.34
CA PRO A 49 15.87 -13.99 -29.12
C PRO A 49 16.32 -15.15 -28.22
N GLY A 50 15.76 -16.33 -28.46
CA GLY A 50 16.10 -17.56 -27.72
C GLY A 50 15.08 -17.99 -26.67
N ASP A 51 14.17 -17.09 -26.27
CA ASP A 51 13.07 -17.40 -25.34
C ASP A 51 12.23 -18.59 -25.83
N LYS A 52 11.77 -19.41 -24.87
CA LYS A 52 10.92 -20.58 -25.14
C LYS A 52 9.47 -20.36 -24.75
N SER A 53 9.18 -19.27 -24.05
CA SER A 53 7.86 -18.95 -23.55
C SER A 53 7.63 -17.43 -23.52
N ASN A 54 6.37 -17.03 -23.35
CA ASN A 54 6.03 -15.62 -23.20
C ASN A 54 6.46 -15.10 -21.82
N SER A 55 7.17 -13.99 -21.81
CA SER A 55 7.60 -13.31 -20.58
C SER A 55 6.50 -12.43 -20.00
N ASN A 56 6.29 -12.52 -18.69
CA ASN A 56 5.53 -11.54 -17.91
C ASN A 56 6.43 -10.92 -16.82
N CYS A 57 6.14 -9.67 -16.47
CA CYS A 57 6.67 -9.05 -15.26
C CYS A 57 5.61 -9.11 -14.17
N TYR A 58 6.01 -9.45 -12.94
CA TYR A 58 5.17 -9.53 -11.75
C TYR A 58 5.74 -8.64 -10.64
N SER A 59 4.90 -8.00 -9.84
CA SER A 59 5.34 -7.42 -8.57
C SER A 59 5.52 -8.51 -7.50
N ASN A 60 6.19 -8.20 -6.40
CA ASN A 60 5.96 -8.94 -5.16
C ASN A 60 4.49 -8.81 -4.71
N LEU A 61 4.09 -9.69 -3.79
CA LEU A 61 2.83 -9.53 -3.08
C LEU A 61 2.86 -8.23 -2.28
N MET A 62 1.91 -7.34 -2.56
CA MET A 62 1.75 -6.05 -1.90
C MET A 62 0.64 -6.15 -0.88
N ASP A 63 0.87 -5.58 0.30
CA ASP A 63 -0.16 -5.37 1.32
C ASP A 63 -0.33 -3.85 1.51
N ARG A 64 -1.55 -3.35 1.32
CA ARG A 64 -1.91 -1.93 1.48
C ARG A 64 -3.07 -1.75 2.44
N THR A 65 -3.15 -0.56 3.00
CA THR A 65 -4.36 -0.10 3.71
C THR A 65 -5.54 -0.23 2.76
N ALA A 66 -6.54 -1.00 3.17
CA ALA A 66 -7.73 -1.20 2.38
C ALA A 66 -8.72 -0.04 2.58
N PRO A 67 -9.60 0.23 1.60
CA PRO A 67 -10.72 1.14 1.82
C PRO A 67 -11.64 0.64 2.94
N THR A 68 -12.31 1.56 3.63
CA THR A 68 -13.28 1.21 4.67
C THR A 68 -14.37 0.31 4.11
N GLY A 69 -14.60 -0.84 4.75
CA GLY A 69 -15.55 -1.86 4.31
C GLY A 69 -14.92 -3.02 3.52
N TRP A 70 -13.61 -3.02 3.31
CA TRP A 70 -12.93 -4.10 2.59
C TRP A 70 -12.88 -5.40 3.38
N GLY A 71 -13.31 -6.49 2.76
CA GLY A 71 -13.36 -7.80 3.39
C GLY A 71 -14.46 -7.97 4.44
N ASP A 72 -15.31 -6.96 4.63
CA ASP A 72 -16.48 -7.05 5.48
C ASP A 72 -17.49 -8.06 4.91
N LYS A 73 -18.23 -8.71 5.81
CA LYS A 73 -19.32 -9.62 5.42
C LYS A 73 -20.51 -8.80 4.91
N GLY A 74 -21.20 -9.31 3.89
CA GLY A 74 -22.41 -8.71 3.34
C GLY A 74 -22.18 -7.98 2.02
N PHE A 75 -23.12 -7.12 1.65
CA PHE A 75 -23.02 -6.37 0.39
C PHE A 75 -22.00 -5.25 0.50
N ALA A 76 -21.07 -5.19 -0.46
CA ALA A 76 -20.15 -4.08 -0.59
C ALA A 76 -20.91 -2.77 -0.79
N ARG A 77 -20.48 -1.71 -0.10
CA ARG A 77 -21.00 -0.37 -0.35
C ARG A 77 -20.67 0.08 -1.79
N PRO A 78 -21.51 0.93 -2.41
CA PRO A 78 -21.19 1.53 -3.70
C PRO A 78 -19.82 2.23 -3.67
N GLY A 79 -19.05 2.12 -4.75
CA GLY A 79 -17.73 2.74 -4.90
C GLY A 79 -16.55 2.02 -4.22
N LEU A 80 -16.80 1.03 -3.34
CA LEU A 80 -15.72 0.32 -2.62
C LEU A 80 -14.65 -0.27 -3.57
N MET A 81 -15.10 -0.87 -4.67
CA MET A 81 -14.20 -1.49 -5.65
C MET A 81 -13.40 -0.47 -6.47
N ASP A 82 -13.96 0.72 -6.69
CA ASP A 82 -13.29 1.77 -7.44
C ASP A 82 -12.24 2.47 -6.56
N GLU A 83 -12.54 2.67 -5.27
CA GLU A 83 -11.55 3.13 -4.29
C GLU A 83 -10.40 2.13 -4.14
N ALA A 84 -10.70 0.83 -4.06
CA ALA A 84 -9.66 -0.20 -4.03
C ALA A 84 -8.81 -0.14 -5.30
N ARG A 85 -9.43 -0.02 -6.48
CA ARG A 85 -8.71 0.08 -7.76
C ARG A 85 -7.81 1.31 -7.84
N ALA A 86 -8.25 2.45 -7.31
CA ALA A 86 -7.45 3.67 -7.30
C ALA A 86 -6.10 3.46 -6.59
N ILE A 87 -6.09 2.75 -5.46
CA ILE A 87 -4.87 2.41 -4.71
C ILE A 87 -3.90 1.58 -5.57
N LEU A 88 -4.40 0.68 -6.41
CA LEU A 88 -3.58 -0.14 -7.31
C LEU A 88 -3.03 0.68 -8.48
N GLU A 89 -3.89 1.49 -9.11
CA GLU A 89 -3.51 2.32 -10.25
C GLU A 89 -2.49 3.41 -9.88
N GLU A 90 -2.46 3.88 -8.62
CA GLU A 90 -1.41 4.78 -8.12
C GLU A 90 0.00 4.16 -8.19
N LEU A 91 0.11 2.83 -8.09
CA LEU A 91 1.39 2.11 -8.12
C LEU A 91 1.81 1.66 -9.51
N LYS A 92 0.87 1.67 -10.47
CA LYS A 92 1.10 1.22 -11.84
C LYS A 92 2.31 1.91 -12.50
N PRO A 93 2.51 3.24 -12.42
CA PRO A 93 3.69 3.87 -13.02
C PRO A 93 5.02 3.36 -12.44
N LYS A 94 5.08 3.15 -11.12
CA LYS A 94 6.27 2.60 -10.44
C LYS A 94 6.53 1.17 -10.86
N PHE A 95 5.47 0.36 -10.98
CA PHE A 95 5.55 -1.02 -11.44
C PHE A 95 6.09 -1.12 -12.86
N ILE A 96 5.52 -0.36 -13.80
CA ILE A 96 5.97 -0.33 -15.21
C ILE A 96 7.44 0.08 -15.29
N ALA A 97 7.83 1.17 -14.62
CA ALA A 97 9.21 1.65 -14.62
C ALA A 97 10.18 0.62 -14.02
N ALA A 98 9.75 -0.18 -13.03
CA ALA A 98 10.56 -1.27 -12.50
C ALA A 98 10.70 -2.43 -13.50
N CYS A 99 9.62 -2.79 -14.20
CA CYS A 99 9.64 -3.85 -15.21
C CYS A 99 10.55 -3.50 -16.40
N GLU A 100 10.55 -2.26 -16.86
CA GLU A 100 11.40 -1.81 -17.97
C GLU A 100 12.91 -1.86 -17.64
N LYS A 101 13.28 -1.82 -16.35
CA LYS A 101 14.68 -1.99 -15.91
C LYS A 101 15.20 -3.43 -16.07
N SER A 102 14.34 -4.39 -16.37
CA SER A 102 14.75 -5.79 -16.61
C SER A 102 15.52 -6.00 -17.92
N GLY A 103 15.56 -5.00 -18.81
CA GLY A 103 16.13 -5.12 -20.15
C GLY A 103 15.14 -5.64 -21.21
N ARG A 104 13.94 -6.08 -20.79
CA ARG A 104 12.82 -6.40 -21.68
C ARG A 104 11.90 -5.18 -21.82
N LYS A 105 11.31 -4.99 -23.00
CA LYS A 105 10.29 -3.96 -23.22
C LYS A 105 8.91 -4.47 -22.82
N ILE A 106 8.01 -3.58 -22.46
CA ILE A 106 6.58 -3.90 -22.28
C ILE A 106 5.95 -4.09 -23.67
N THR A 107 5.19 -5.17 -23.87
CA THR A 107 4.54 -5.43 -25.17
C THR A 107 3.47 -4.39 -25.47
N HIS A 108 2.55 -4.17 -24.53
CA HIS A 108 1.53 -3.13 -24.58
C HIS A 108 1.15 -2.68 -23.17
N ILE A 109 1.05 -1.37 -22.96
CA ILE A 109 0.70 -0.80 -21.65
C ILE A 109 -0.70 -1.22 -21.18
N ASN A 110 -1.60 -1.49 -22.13
CA ASN A 110 -2.97 -1.94 -21.89
C ASN A 110 -3.04 -3.41 -21.42
N ASN A 111 -1.92 -4.15 -21.45
CA ASN A 111 -1.84 -5.51 -20.91
C ASN A 111 -1.55 -5.51 -19.39
N PHE A 112 -1.52 -4.34 -18.75
CA PHE A 112 -1.45 -4.25 -17.30
C PHE A 112 -2.69 -4.89 -16.66
N SER A 113 -2.47 -5.74 -15.68
CA SER A 113 -3.52 -6.40 -14.90
C SER A 113 -3.04 -6.63 -13.47
N TYR A 114 -3.95 -7.05 -12.60
CA TYR A 114 -3.65 -7.38 -11.21
C TYR A 114 -4.52 -8.54 -10.72
N THR A 115 -3.94 -9.34 -9.84
CA THR A 115 -4.68 -10.28 -8.97
C THR A 115 -4.75 -9.66 -7.59
N TRP A 116 -5.89 -9.74 -6.93
CA TRP A 116 -6.12 -9.11 -5.63
C TRP A 116 -7.15 -9.88 -4.80
N ASN A 117 -7.16 -9.68 -3.49
CA ASN A 117 -8.04 -10.38 -2.56
C ASN A 117 -9.47 -9.79 -2.52
N ARG A 118 -10.13 -9.73 -3.68
CA ARG A 118 -11.45 -9.10 -3.84
C ARG A 118 -12.56 -9.89 -3.15
N TYR A 119 -12.48 -11.20 -3.19
CA TYR A 119 -13.48 -12.11 -2.65
C TYR A 119 -12.85 -13.12 -1.68
N GLU A 120 -13.71 -13.74 -0.88
CA GLU A 120 -13.31 -14.88 -0.06
C GLU A 120 -12.86 -16.03 -0.96
N GLY A 121 -11.63 -16.51 -0.76
CA GLY A 121 -11.01 -17.57 -1.56
C GLY A 121 -9.94 -17.10 -2.55
N ASP A 122 -9.86 -15.79 -2.84
CA ASP A 122 -8.87 -15.24 -3.78
C ASP A 122 -7.42 -15.36 -3.28
N GLU A 123 -7.21 -15.57 -1.98
CA GLU A 123 -5.88 -15.73 -1.38
C GLU A 123 -5.06 -16.85 -2.03
N ALA A 124 -5.69 -17.97 -2.41
CA ALA A 124 -5.00 -19.05 -3.10
C ALA A 124 -4.56 -18.63 -4.50
N GLN A 125 -5.37 -17.86 -5.23
CA GLN A 125 -4.99 -17.34 -6.54
C GLN A 125 -3.85 -16.33 -6.40
N LEU A 126 -3.98 -15.39 -5.46
CA LEU A 126 -3.01 -14.36 -5.15
C LEU A 126 -1.61 -14.93 -4.88
N LEU A 127 -1.51 -15.96 -4.03
CA LEU A 127 -0.25 -16.63 -3.70
C LEU A 127 0.37 -17.42 -4.88
N ASN A 128 -0.46 -17.74 -5.88
CA ASN A 128 -0.05 -18.44 -7.10
C ASN A 128 0.19 -17.50 -8.29
N THR A 129 -0.09 -16.20 -8.16
CA THR A 129 0.24 -15.18 -9.15
C THR A 129 1.68 -14.71 -8.93
N LYS A 130 2.61 -15.31 -9.66
CA LYS A 130 4.06 -15.03 -9.62
C LYS A 130 4.71 -15.53 -10.91
N ALA A 131 5.98 -15.17 -11.10
CA ALA A 131 6.83 -15.73 -12.14
C ALA A 131 6.83 -17.27 -12.12
N ARG A 132 6.70 -17.89 -13.29
CA ARG A 132 6.60 -19.36 -13.46
C ARG A 132 7.65 -19.92 -14.42
N VAL A 133 8.13 -19.10 -15.34
CA VAL A 133 9.13 -19.48 -16.34
C VAL A 133 10.39 -18.63 -16.20
N PRO A 134 11.56 -19.10 -16.67
CA PRO A 134 12.82 -18.35 -16.57
C PRO A 134 12.77 -16.98 -17.26
N GLU A 135 11.92 -16.81 -18.27
CA GLU A 135 11.73 -15.55 -18.98
C GLU A 135 10.95 -14.51 -18.17
N ASP A 136 10.22 -14.91 -17.13
CA ASP A 136 9.45 -13.99 -16.29
C ASP A 136 10.36 -13.11 -15.41
N VAL A 137 9.88 -11.91 -15.14
CA VAL A 137 10.54 -10.93 -14.28
C VAL A 137 9.75 -10.79 -12.99
N THR A 138 10.44 -10.72 -11.85
CA THR A 138 9.84 -10.29 -10.59
C THR A 138 10.48 -8.99 -10.13
N VAL A 139 9.67 -7.98 -9.85
CA VAL A 139 10.13 -6.68 -9.33
C VAL A 139 9.64 -6.48 -7.91
N LYS A 140 10.49 -5.86 -7.09
CA LYS A 140 10.12 -5.43 -5.74
C LYS A 140 9.62 -3.99 -5.77
N LEU A 141 8.47 -3.76 -5.15
CA LEU A 141 7.85 -2.46 -4.96
C LEU A 141 7.64 -2.20 -3.47
N ASP A 142 7.73 -0.94 -3.09
CA ASP A 142 7.53 -0.44 -1.72
C ASP A 142 6.18 0.25 -1.57
#